data_AF-F8JSW3-F1
#
_entry.id   AF-F8JSW3-F1
#
_cell.length_a   1.000
_cell.length_b   1.000
_cell.length_c   1.000
_cell.angle_alpha   90.00
_cell.angle_beta   90.00
_cell.angle_gamma   90.00
#
_symmetry.space_group_name_H-M   'P 1'
#
loop_
_entity.id
_entity.type
_entity.pdbx_description
1 polymer ?
#
loop_
_entity_poly.entity_id
_entity_poly.type
_entity_poly.pdbx_seq_one_letter_code
_entity_poly.pdbx_strand_id
1 'polypeptide(L)'
;MTTTLRPAAPEDSGPGGTRSRRYTVCVNSRPVGELRLATDVRFGAAVGRITDLRIAGPDRGRGRATVAALAAEEVLRGWDCRRVEVTVPETAPAALRLAAALGYTERNRAMRKELPPTPPDLPPGSRPRPMDEDDFVAWHAWEREHYVASWTRHGVPPEQARAKAEADHRVLLPDGPRTAHTVLRVLVHDGADVGHLWLRLPATPDTDAWVFFVDVPEDHRGHGHGRTLMHLAERECLTAGVRSLALNVFTGNTPAERLYESLGYRTTQRTLTKPLL
;
A
#
# COMPACT_ATOMS: atom_id res chain seq x y z
N MET A 1 14.03 10.28 -34.04
CA MET A 1 12.55 10.24 -33.98
C MET A 1 12.12 10.67 -32.58
N THR A 2 11.62 11.89 -32.43
CA THR A 2 11.45 12.54 -31.12
C THR A 2 10.12 12.12 -30.47
N THR A 3 10.18 11.70 -29.21
CA THR A 3 8.99 11.45 -28.38
C THR A 3 8.74 12.67 -27.51
N THR A 4 7.51 13.16 -27.42
CA THR A 4 7.14 14.34 -26.62
C THR A 4 5.84 14.12 -25.87
N LEU A 5 5.64 14.83 -24.76
CA LEU A 5 4.35 14.94 -24.09
C LEU A 5 3.61 16.18 -24.59
N ARG A 6 2.37 16.01 -25.03
CA ARG A 6 1.47 17.11 -25.40
C ARG A 6 0.32 17.17 -24.41
N PRO A 7 0.03 18.32 -23.76
CA PRO A 7 -1.17 18.44 -22.95
C PRO A 7 -2.43 18.09 -23.75
N ALA A 8 -3.21 17.14 -23.24
CA ALA A 8 -4.46 16.69 -23.85
C ALA A 8 -5.69 17.40 -23.27
N ALA A 9 -5.54 18.01 -22.09
CA ALA A 9 -6.57 18.75 -21.38
C ALA A 9 -5.93 19.91 -20.57
N PRO A 10 -6.74 20.88 -20.13
CA PRO A 10 -6.35 21.82 -19.08
C PRO A 10 -5.86 21.10 -17.82
N GLU A 11 -5.12 21.82 -16.99
CA GLU A 11 -4.76 21.35 -15.66
C GLU A 11 -5.96 21.47 -14.73
N ASP A 12 -6.31 20.37 -14.04
CA ASP A 12 -7.35 20.36 -13.02
C ASP A 12 -6.71 20.66 -11.66
N SER A 13 -7.24 21.64 -10.94
CA SER A 13 -6.85 21.96 -9.57
C SER A 13 -7.91 21.45 -8.58
N GLY A 14 -7.47 20.73 -7.55
CA GLY A 14 -8.30 20.17 -6.50
C GLY A 14 -8.03 20.77 -5.12
N PRO A 15 -8.76 20.33 -4.09
CA PRO A 15 -8.57 20.76 -2.71
C PRO A 15 -7.13 20.56 -2.24
N GLY A 16 -6.65 21.44 -1.35
CA GLY A 16 -5.29 21.34 -0.80
C GLY A 16 -4.16 21.59 -1.80
N GLY A 17 -4.43 22.31 -2.90
CA GLY A 17 -3.44 22.62 -3.93
C GLY A 17 -3.06 21.42 -4.80
N THR A 18 -3.90 20.38 -4.81
CA THR A 18 -3.66 19.20 -5.63
C THR A 18 -3.85 19.52 -7.11
N ARG A 19 -3.03 18.95 -7.98
CA ARG A 19 -3.04 19.19 -9.43
C ARG A 19 -3.18 17.87 -10.15
N SER A 20 -3.85 17.86 -11.29
CA SER A 20 -3.80 16.71 -12.21
C SER A 20 -3.89 17.15 -13.67
N ARG A 21 -3.26 16.39 -14.56
CA ARG A 21 -3.26 16.70 -15.99
C ARG A 21 -3.06 15.46 -16.85
N ARG A 22 -3.73 15.44 -17.99
CA ARG A 22 -3.59 14.40 -19.02
C ARG A 22 -2.69 14.88 -20.15
N TYR A 23 -1.85 13.97 -20.62
CA TYR A 23 -0.93 14.17 -21.72
C TYR A 23 -1.09 13.07 -22.76
N THR A 24 -0.99 13.44 -24.02
CA THR A 24 -0.78 12.51 -25.13
C THR A 24 0.71 12.33 -25.33
N VAL A 25 1.18 11.07 -25.38
CA VAL A 25 2.54 10.74 -25.80
C VAL A 25 2.56 10.75 -27.32
N CYS A 26 3.35 11.63 -27.91
CA CYS A 26 3.45 11.77 -29.36
C CYS A 26 4.84 11.38 -29.87
N VAL A 27 4.88 10.85 -31.10
CA VAL A 27 6.12 10.65 -31.86
C VAL A 27 5.98 11.38 -33.18
N ASN A 28 6.80 12.41 -33.39
CA ASN A 28 6.66 13.33 -34.53
C ASN A 28 5.19 13.78 -34.70
N SER A 29 4.57 14.25 -33.62
CA SER A 29 3.15 14.69 -33.55
C SER A 29 2.07 13.61 -33.69
N ARG A 30 2.41 12.36 -34.09
CA ARG A 30 1.46 11.23 -34.10
C ARG A 30 1.23 10.73 -32.66
N PRO A 31 -0.02 10.56 -32.19
CA PRO A 31 -0.30 9.99 -30.89
C PRO A 31 0.11 8.51 -30.84
N VAL A 32 0.83 8.12 -29.80
CA VAL A 32 1.30 6.74 -29.57
C VAL A 32 1.00 6.23 -28.16
N GLY A 33 0.35 7.04 -27.33
CA GLY A 33 0.10 6.68 -25.95
C GLY A 33 -0.49 7.83 -25.14
N GLU A 34 -0.72 7.54 -23.86
CA GLU A 34 -1.33 8.44 -22.90
C GLU A 34 -0.55 8.40 -21.58
N LEU A 35 -0.57 9.53 -20.89
CA LEU A 35 0.05 9.72 -19.58
C LEU A 35 -0.88 10.58 -18.73
N ARG A 36 -1.05 10.21 -17.46
CA ARG A 36 -1.75 11.03 -16.47
C ARG A 36 -0.85 11.29 -15.27
N LEU A 37 -0.73 12.58 -14.92
CA LEU A 37 0.00 13.05 -13.75
C LEU A 37 -0.98 13.63 -12.74
N ALA A 38 -0.66 13.46 -11.47
CA ALA A 38 -1.35 14.12 -10.38
C ALA A 38 -0.39 14.40 -9.23
N THR A 39 -0.70 15.33 -8.34
CA THR A 39 -0.07 15.39 -7.01
C THR A 39 -0.77 14.42 -6.06
N ASP A 40 -0.04 13.90 -5.07
CA ASP A 40 -0.55 12.93 -4.11
C ASP A 40 -1.48 13.61 -3.10
N VAL A 41 -2.73 13.14 -3.02
CA VAL A 41 -3.71 13.67 -2.06
C VAL A 41 -3.35 13.41 -0.60
N ARG A 42 -2.48 12.42 -0.33
CA ARG A 42 -2.10 11.99 1.04
C ARG A 42 -0.87 12.72 1.56
N PHE A 43 0.04 13.10 0.65
CA PHE A 43 1.30 13.78 0.98
C PHE A 43 1.38 15.22 0.44
N GLY A 44 0.31 15.69 -0.20
CA GLY A 44 0.18 17.04 -0.72
C GLY A 44 0.93 17.28 -2.02
N ALA A 45 0.96 18.56 -2.42
CA ALA A 45 1.52 19.02 -3.69
C ALA A 45 3.01 18.73 -3.88
N ALA A 46 3.77 18.48 -2.80
CA ALA A 46 5.19 18.18 -2.87
C ALA A 46 5.51 16.76 -3.39
N VAL A 47 4.50 15.89 -3.52
CA VAL A 47 4.66 14.53 -4.05
C VAL A 47 3.85 14.38 -5.33
N GLY A 48 4.52 14.10 -6.43
CA GLY A 48 3.90 13.81 -7.73
C GLY A 48 3.58 12.32 -7.88
N ARG A 49 2.66 12.01 -8.79
CA ARG A 49 2.28 10.65 -9.17
C ARG A 49 2.18 10.53 -10.68
N ILE A 50 2.71 9.45 -11.22
CA ILE A 50 2.30 8.96 -12.54
C ILE A 50 1.17 7.96 -12.29
N THR A 51 -0.07 8.40 -12.49
CA THR A 51 -1.26 7.59 -12.18
C THR A 51 -1.65 6.65 -13.33
N ASP A 52 -1.25 6.98 -14.56
CA ASP A 52 -1.43 6.11 -15.73
C ASP A 52 -0.35 6.44 -16.76
N LEU A 53 0.24 5.41 -17.38
CA LEU A 53 1.14 5.53 -18.51
C LEU A 53 0.92 4.33 -19.44
N ARG A 54 0.50 4.59 -20.68
CA ARG A 54 0.21 3.55 -21.67
C ARG A 54 0.84 3.93 -23.00
N ILE A 55 1.49 2.95 -23.63
CA ILE A 55 1.98 3.05 -25.01
C ILE A 55 1.18 2.06 -25.87
N ALA A 56 0.72 2.52 -27.02
CA ALA A 56 0.02 1.71 -28.02
C ALA A 56 0.88 0.53 -28.46
N GLY A 57 0.27 -0.64 -28.66
CA GLY A 57 0.94 -1.90 -28.96
C GLY A 57 2.05 -1.80 -30.02
N PRO A 58 1.78 -1.22 -31.21
CA PRO A 58 2.77 -1.07 -32.29
C PRO A 58 4.00 -0.22 -31.92
N ASP A 59 3.88 0.65 -30.92
CA ASP A 59 4.91 1.60 -30.50
C ASP A 59 5.65 1.14 -29.21
N ARG A 60 5.28 -0.01 -28.64
CA ARG A 60 5.98 -0.61 -27.48
C ARG A 60 7.37 -1.12 -27.87
N GLY A 61 8.27 -1.23 -26.88
CA GLY A 61 9.64 -1.72 -27.08
C GLY A 61 10.59 -0.74 -27.80
N ARG A 62 10.14 0.48 -28.09
CA ARG A 62 10.89 1.51 -28.82
C ARG A 62 11.37 2.67 -27.94
N GLY A 63 11.47 2.46 -26.62
CA GLY A 63 11.88 3.49 -25.64
C GLY A 63 10.87 4.62 -25.38
N ARG A 64 9.66 4.56 -25.95
CA ARG A 64 8.65 5.64 -25.83
C ARG A 64 8.18 5.87 -24.39
N ALA A 65 7.96 4.79 -23.64
CA ALA A 65 7.58 4.87 -22.24
C ALA A 65 8.69 5.49 -21.38
N THR A 66 9.96 5.21 -21.67
CA THR A 66 11.12 5.79 -21.00
C THR A 66 11.15 7.31 -21.17
N VAL A 67 11.04 7.79 -22.42
CA VAL A 67 11.02 9.24 -22.68
C VAL A 67 9.79 9.89 -22.06
N ALA A 68 8.62 9.25 -22.12
CA ALA A 68 7.40 9.77 -21.49
C ALA A 68 7.52 9.87 -19.96
N ALA A 69 8.11 8.88 -19.29
CA ALA A 69 8.32 8.89 -17.85
C ALA A 69 9.36 9.94 -17.42
N LEU A 70 10.47 10.10 -18.17
CA LEU A 70 11.43 11.17 -17.88
C LEU A 70 10.83 12.56 -18.10
N ALA A 71 10.08 12.76 -19.18
CA ALA A 71 9.36 14.01 -19.40
C ALA A 71 8.29 14.26 -18.32
N ALA A 72 7.66 13.21 -17.80
CA ALA A 72 6.74 13.32 -16.68
C ALA A 72 7.45 13.82 -15.41
N GLU A 73 8.65 13.31 -15.12
CA GLU A 73 9.48 13.78 -14.00
C GLU A 73 9.78 15.28 -14.14
N GLU A 74 10.13 15.77 -15.34
CA GLU A 74 10.35 17.21 -15.56
C GLU A 74 9.09 18.05 -15.33
N VAL A 75 7.93 17.58 -15.78
CA VAL A 75 6.66 18.26 -15.51
C VAL A 75 6.39 18.33 -14.01
N LEU A 76 6.61 17.22 -13.29
CA LEU A 76 6.40 17.16 -11.84
C LEU A 76 7.37 18.08 -11.10
N ARG A 77 8.63 18.21 -11.55
CA ARG A 77 9.55 19.25 -11.01
C ARG A 77 9.01 20.65 -11.22
N GLY A 78 8.43 20.93 -12.38
CA GLY A 78 7.75 22.21 -12.66
C GLY A 78 6.49 22.45 -11.81
N TRP A 79 5.95 21.41 -11.17
CA TRP A 79 4.90 21.51 -10.16
C TRP A 79 5.45 21.58 -8.72
N ASP A 80 6.76 21.80 -8.55
CA ASP A 80 7.46 21.82 -7.26
C ASP A 80 7.41 20.48 -6.50
N CYS A 81 7.14 19.37 -7.19
CA CYS A 81 7.21 18.04 -6.59
C CYS A 81 8.67 17.66 -6.32
N ARG A 82 8.95 17.20 -5.10
CA ARG A 82 10.28 16.73 -4.65
C ARG A 82 10.44 15.21 -4.72
N ARG A 83 9.35 14.49 -4.94
CA ARG A 83 9.32 13.03 -5.08
C ARG A 83 8.21 12.66 -6.05
N VAL A 84 8.42 11.60 -6.82
CA VAL A 84 7.38 10.95 -7.62
C VAL A 84 7.09 9.56 -7.08
N GLU A 85 5.81 9.19 -7.04
CA GLU A 85 5.36 7.82 -6.79
C GLU A 85 4.69 7.22 -8.02
N VAL A 86 4.89 5.91 -8.20
CA VAL A 86 4.16 5.10 -9.17
C VAL A 86 3.66 3.84 -8.49
N THR A 87 2.47 3.38 -8.88
CA THR A 87 1.96 2.09 -8.47
C THR A 87 1.89 1.20 -9.70
N VAL A 88 2.61 0.08 -9.67
CA VAL A 88 2.74 -0.82 -10.81
C VAL A 88 2.11 -2.17 -10.44
N PRO A 89 1.11 -2.65 -11.19
CA PRO A 89 0.52 -3.96 -10.96
C PRO A 89 1.50 -5.06 -11.32
N GLU A 90 1.40 -6.21 -10.65
CA GLU A 90 2.31 -7.34 -10.89
C GLU A 90 2.17 -7.93 -12.30
N THR A 91 1.03 -7.73 -12.94
CA THR A 91 0.76 -8.11 -14.33
C THR A 91 1.49 -7.25 -15.35
N ALA A 92 2.22 -6.20 -14.94
CA ALA A 92 2.96 -5.29 -15.81
C ALA A 92 4.50 -5.38 -15.60
N PRO A 93 5.14 -6.54 -15.84
CA PRO A 93 6.58 -6.72 -15.58
C PRO A 93 7.47 -5.78 -16.42
N ALA A 94 7.00 -5.35 -17.60
CA ALA A 94 7.71 -4.35 -18.40
C ALA A 94 7.75 -2.97 -17.73
N ALA A 95 6.68 -2.58 -17.02
CA ALA A 95 6.63 -1.32 -16.27
C ALA A 95 7.51 -1.39 -15.02
N LEU A 96 7.58 -2.55 -14.34
CA LEU A 96 8.52 -2.75 -13.22
C LEU A 96 9.98 -2.62 -13.67
N ARG A 97 10.36 -3.27 -14.78
CA ARG A 97 11.72 -3.12 -15.35
C ARG A 97 12.02 -1.68 -15.75
N LEU A 98 11.03 -0.98 -16.33
CA LEU A 98 11.19 0.43 -16.68
C LEU A 98 11.41 1.29 -15.43
N ALA A 99 10.58 1.13 -14.40
CA ALA A 99 10.71 1.89 -13.16
C ALA A 99 12.09 1.64 -12.52
N ALA A 100 12.54 0.39 -12.45
CA ALA A 100 13.86 0.04 -11.94
C ALA A 100 14.99 0.69 -12.79
N ALA A 101 14.90 0.61 -14.11
CA ALA A 101 15.88 1.23 -15.02
C ALA A 101 15.93 2.76 -14.91
N LEU A 102 14.83 3.40 -14.49
CA LEU A 102 14.74 4.84 -14.24
C LEU A 102 15.13 5.23 -12.80
N GLY A 103 15.53 4.27 -11.96
CA GLY A 103 15.99 4.51 -10.59
C GLY A 103 14.88 4.63 -9.55
N TYR A 104 13.67 4.14 -9.84
CA TYR A 104 12.62 4.03 -8.82
C TYR A 104 12.91 2.86 -7.89
N THR A 105 12.72 3.07 -6.59
CA THR A 105 12.89 2.04 -5.55
C THR A 105 11.54 1.64 -4.98
N GLU A 106 11.34 0.36 -4.69
CA GLU A 106 10.12 -0.13 -4.02
C GLU A 106 10.03 0.46 -2.60
N ARG A 107 8.87 1.02 -2.26
CA ARG A 107 8.56 1.48 -0.90
C ARG A 107 7.77 0.43 -0.13
N ASN A 108 6.80 -0.17 -0.78
CA ASN A 108 5.92 -1.18 -0.22
C ASN A 108 5.18 -1.94 -1.33
N ARG A 109 4.66 -3.12 -0.99
CA ARG A 109 3.86 -3.95 -1.88
C ARG A 109 2.54 -4.33 -1.23
N ALA A 110 1.48 -4.37 -2.04
CA ALA A 110 0.22 -4.98 -1.62
C ALA A 110 0.27 -6.47 -1.98
N MET A 111 -0.22 -7.30 -1.07
CA MET A 111 -0.28 -8.75 -1.27
C MET A 111 -1.69 -9.24 -1.03
N ARG A 112 -2.06 -10.33 -1.70
CA ARG A 112 -3.40 -10.91 -1.64
C ARG A 112 -3.33 -12.43 -1.67
N LYS A 113 -4.24 -13.06 -0.94
CA LYS A 113 -4.47 -14.51 -0.93
C LYS A 113 -5.95 -14.79 -1.15
N GLU A 114 -6.24 -15.72 -2.05
CA GLU A 114 -7.53 -16.41 -2.08
C GLU A 114 -7.51 -17.46 -0.96
N LEU A 115 -8.48 -17.39 -0.07
CA LEU A 115 -8.55 -18.24 1.10
C LEU A 115 -9.05 -19.64 0.71
N PRO A 116 -8.42 -20.71 1.23
CA PRO A 116 -8.98 -22.04 1.10
C PRO A 116 -10.33 -22.11 1.84
N PRO A 117 -11.23 -23.02 1.46
CA PRO A 117 -12.56 -23.12 2.08
C PRO A 117 -12.51 -23.46 3.57
N THR A 118 -11.44 -24.14 4.01
CA THR A 118 -11.20 -24.48 5.41
C THR A 118 -9.97 -23.72 5.90
N PRO A 119 -10.09 -22.89 6.94
CA PRO A 119 -8.93 -22.22 7.50
C PRO A 119 -8.05 -23.21 8.28
N PRO A 120 -6.74 -22.94 8.41
CA PRO A 120 -5.87 -23.70 9.28
C PRO A 120 -6.32 -23.61 10.75
N ASP A 121 -6.04 -24.66 11.51
CA ASP A 121 -6.20 -24.63 12.96
C ASP A 121 -5.13 -23.78 13.62
N LEU A 122 -5.52 -23.12 14.70
CA LEU A 122 -4.56 -22.42 15.55
C LEU A 122 -3.79 -23.47 16.37
N PRO A 123 -2.49 -23.25 16.63
CA PRO A 123 -1.71 -24.16 17.48
C PRO A 123 -2.36 -24.33 18.87
N PRO A 124 -2.25 -25.51 19.51
CA PRO A 124 -2.70 -25.69 20.89
C PRO A 124 -2.19 -24.59 21.83
N GLY A 125 -2.99 -24.22 22.83
CA GLY A 125 -2.69 -23.10 23.72
C GLY A 125 -2.96 -21.72 23.11
N SER A 126 -3.17 -21.62 21.79
CA SER A 126 -3.46 -20.36 21.10
C SER A 126 -4.95 -20.10 20.99
N ARG A 127 -5.40 -18.92 21.40
CA ARG A 127 -6.79 -18.47 21.25
C ARG A 127 -6.88 -16.97 21.01
N PRO A 128 -7.82 -16.51 20.19
CA PRO A 128 -8.13 -15.08 20.12
C PRO A 128 -8.93 -14.65 21.34
N ARG A 129 -8.71 -13.42 21.78
CA ARG A 129 -9.67 -12.65 22.58
C ARG A 129 -9.94 -11.29 21.93
N PRO A 130 -11.10 -10.66 22.17
CA PRO A 130 -11.33 -9.28 21.75
C PRO A 130 -10.31 -8.37 22.42
N MET A 131 -9.91 -7.32 21.72
CA MET A 131 -9.26 -6.16 22.33
C MET A 131 -10.35 -5.33 23.00
N ASP A 132 -10.30 -5.17 24.32
CA ASP A 132 -11.24 -4.33 25.05
C ASP A 132 -10.86 -2.84 24.96
N GLU A 133 -11.63 -1.97 25.64
CA GLU A 133 -11.40 -0.52 25.57
C GLU A 133 -10.08 -0.10 26.23
N ASP A 134 -9.67 -0.77 27.32
CA ASP A 134 -8.45 -0.44 28.04
C ASP A 134 -7.21 -0.89 27.23
N ASP A 135 -7.25 -2.11 26.69
CA ASP A 135 -6.24 -2.62 25.76
C ASP A 135 -6.11 -1.69 24.54
N PHE A 136 -7.24 -1.25 23.99
CA PHE A 136 -7.28 -0.43 22.79
C PHE A 136 -6.56 0.89 22.97
N VAL A 137 -6.74 1.58 24.11
CA VAL A 137 -6.10 2.89 24.33
C VAL A 137 -4.57 2.75 24.30
N ALA A 138 -4.03 1.77 25.01
CA ALA A 138 -2.59 1.52 25.04
C ALA A 138 -2.06 1.05 23.67
N TRP A 139 -2.73 0.08 23.07
CA TRP A 139 -2.35 -0.47 21.76
C TRP A 139 -2.39 0.59 20.66
N HIS A 140 -3.45 1.40 20.58
CA HIS A 140 -3.64 2.39 19.53
C HIS A 140 -2.59 3.52 19.62
N ALA A 141 -2.21 3.95 20.83
CA ALA A 141 -1.13 4.92 21.00
C ALA A 141 0.20 4.38 20.47
N TRP A 142 0.55 3.15 20.86
CA TRP A 142 1.77 2.48 20.45
C TRP A 142 1.82 2.15 18.94
N GLU A 143 0.71 1.61 18.38
CA GLU A 143 0.59 1.29 16.96
C GLU A 143 0.83 2.54 16.11
N ARG A 144 0.23 3.67 16.52
CA ARG A 144 0.33 4.92 15.76
C ARG A 144 1.77 5.43 15.71
N GLU A 145 2.52 5.32 16.81
CA GLU A 145 3.94 5.65 16.83
C GLU A 145 4.75 4.75 15.91
N HIS A 146 4.48 3.43 15.94
CA HIS A 146 5.09 2.45 15.04
C HIS A 146 4.77 2.73 13.56
N TYR A 147 3.54 3.14 13.24
CA TYR A 147 3.13 3.47 11.90
C TYR A 147 3.82 4.76 11.39
N VAL A 148 3.92 5.79 12.24
CA VAL A 148 4.69 7.01 11.95
C VAL A 148 6.17 6.71 11.73
N ALA A 149 6.77 5.88 12.58
CA ALA A 149 8.16 5.45 12.45
C ALA A 149 8.40 4.69 11.14
N SER A 150 7.46 3.82 10.76
CA SER A 150 7.51 3.08 9.49
C SER A 150 7.49 4.02 8.29
N TRP A 151 6.57 4.98 8.24
CA TRP A 151 6.54 5.98 7.15
C TRP A 151 7.80 6.84 7.10
N THR A 152 8.29 7.24 8.27
CA THR A 152 9.51 8.07 8.39
C THR A 152 10.73 7.33 7.86
N ARG A 153 10.88 6.04 8.21
CA ARG A 153 11.95 5.17 7.68
C ARG A 153 11.92 5.06 6.17
N HIS A 154 10.75 5.21 5.55
CA HIS A 154 10.54 5.16 4.10
C HIS A 154 10.53 6.55 3.45
N GLY A 155 11.18 7.53 4.08
CA GLY A 155 11.48 8.84 3.50
C GLY A 155 10.29 9.81 3.46
N VAL A 156 9.25 9.57 4.27
CA VAL A 156 8.21 10.59 4.52
C VAL A 156 8.66 11.47 5.69
N PRO A 157 8.61 12.81 5.58
CA PRO A 157 8.96 13.69 6.69
C PRO A 157 8.12 13.40 7.95
N PRO A 158 8.69 13.49 9.17
CA PRO A 158 7.99 13.10 10.40
C PRO A 158 6.65 13.80 10.62
N GLU A 159 6.54 15.10 10.29
CA GLU A 159 5.30 15.86 10.38
C GLU A 159 4.22 15.31 9.43
N GLN A 160 4.59 15.04 8.17
CA GLN A 160 3.67 14.44 7.19
C GLN A 160 3.27 13.01 7.60
N ALA A 161 4.20 12.23 8.15
CA ALA A 161 3.91 10.89 8.65
C ALA A 161 2.90 10.92 9.80
N ARG A 162 3.01 11.87 10.73
CA ARG A 162 2.04 12.08 11.82
C ARG A 162 0.68 12.51 11.30
N ALA A 163 0.63 13.51 10.44
CA ALA A 163 -0.62 13.99 9.84
C ALA A 163 -1.33 12.87 9.06
N LYS A 164 -0.56 12.06 8.31
CA LYS A 164 -1.08 10.88 7.64
C LYS A 164 -1.61 9.84 8.62
N ALA A 165 -0.85 9.49 9.66
CA ALA A 165 -1.30 8.52 10.64
C ALA A 165 -2.60 8.97 11.31
N GLU A 166 -2.71 10.24 11.72
CA GLU A 166 -3.93 10.79 12.29
C GLU A 166 -5.12 10.72 11.33
N ALA A 167 -4.93 11.12 10.07
CA ALA A 167 -5.99 11.08 9.05
C ALA A 167 -6.46 9.65 8.76
N ASP A 168 -5.52 8.70 8.58
CA ASP A 168 -5.85 7.29 8.37
C ASP A 168 -6.64 6.74 9.57
N HIS A 169 -6.19 6.96 10.80
CA HIS A 169 -6.87 6.46 12.00
C HIS A 169 -8.27 7.03 12.18
N ARG A 170 -8.47 8.32 11.91
CA ARG A 170 -9.79 8.96 11.97
C ARG A 170 -10.79 8.31 11.01
N VAL A 171 -10.32 7.86 9.84
CA VAL A 171 -11.15 7.18 8.84
C VAL A 171 -11.30 5.69 9.12
N LEU A 172 -10.24 5.03 9.59
CA LEU A 172 -10.18 3.59 9.73
C LEU A 172 -10.65 3.09 11.11
N LEU A 173 -10.70 3.93 12.13
CA LEU A 173 -11.19 3.62 13.48
C LEU A 173 -12.04 4.78 14.07
N PRO A 174 -13.06 5.30 13.35
CA PRO A 174 -13.86 6.43 13.83
C PRO A 174 -14.54 6.18 15.19
N ASP A 175 -14.88 4.93 15.50
CA ASP A 175 -15.53 4.51 16.75
C ASP A 175 -14.62 3.58 17.58
N GLY A 176 -13.30 3.67 17.38
CA GLY A 176 -12.31 2.81 18.04
C GLY A 176 -12.59 1.32 17.85
N PRO A 177 -12.60 0.49 18.91
CA PRO A 177 -12.83 -0.96 18.79
C PRO A 177 -14.25 -1.32 18.35
N ARG A 178 -15.21 -0.38 18.44
CA ARG A 178 -16.61 -0.56 18.01
C ARG A 178 -16.85 -0.21 16.54
N THR A 179 -15.80 0.23 15.83
CA THR A 179 -15.90 0.59 14.40
C THR A 179 -16.50 -0.57 13.59
N ALA A 180 -17.59 -0.29 12.85
CA ALA A 180 -18.29 -1.32 12.07
C ALA A 180 -17.36 -2.05 11.09
N HIS A 181 -17.50 -3.37 10.94
CA HIS A 181 -16.65 -4.23 10.10
C HIS A 181 -15.17 -4.31 10.52
N THR A 182 -14.76 -3.68 11.61
CA THR A 182 -13.41 -3.83 12.17
C THR A 182 -13.36 -5.03 13.09
N VAL A 183 -12.25 -5.78 12.99
CA VAL A 183 -11.90 -6.87 13.88
C VAL A 183 -10.55 -6.51 14.53
N LEU A 184 -10.59 -6.21 15.83
CA LEU A 184 -9.40 -6.09 16.68
C LEU A 184 -9.31 -7.33 17.57
N ARG A 185 -8.15 -7.99 17.55
CA ARG A 185 -7.88 -9.19 18.34
C ARG A 185 -6.53 -9.12 19.02
N VAL A 186 -6.50 -9.68 20.24
CA VAL A 186 -5.28 -10.07 20.93
C VAL A 186 -5.15 -11.58 20.82
N LEU A 187 -3.97 -12.05 20.41
CA LEU A 187 -3.63 -13.47 20.42
C LEU A 187 -3.10 -13.83 21.80
N VAL A 188 -3.80 -14.73 22.48
CA VAL A 188 -3.34 -15.36 23.72
C VAL A 188 -2.65 -16.68 23.37
N HIS A 189 -1.48 -16.94 23.92
CA HIS A 189 -0.80 -18.23 23.85
C HIS A 189 -0.30 -18.64 25.25
N ASP A 190 -0.72 -19.81 25.72
CA ASP A 190 -0.37 -20.36 27.04
C ASP A 190 -0.59 -19.38 28.20
N GLY A 191 -1.64 -18.56 28.08
CA GLY A 191 -2.05 -17.58 29.10
C GLY A 191 -1.42 -16.19 28.96
N ALA A 192 -0.48 -15.99 28.02
CA ALA A 192 0.14 -14.69 27.74
C ALA A 192 -0.42 -14.03 26.47
N ASP A 193 -0.51 -12.70 26.46
CA ASP A 193 -0.86 -11.93 25.27
C ASP A 193 0.39 -11.76 24.38
N VAL A 194 0.41 -12.44 23.23
CA VAL A 194 1.60 -12.58 22.39
C VAL A 194 1.50 -11.84 21.05
N GLY A 195 0.43 -11.11 20.80
CA GLY A 195 0.34 -10.27 19.60
C GLY A 195 -1.03 -9.70 19.30
N HIS A 196 -1.05 -8.84 18.30
CA HIS A 196 -2.21 -8.02 17.94
C HIS A 196 -2.55 -8.18 16.46
N LEU A 197 -3.84 -8.21 16.15
CA LEU A 197 -4.37 -8.21 14.79
C LEU A 197 -5.40 -7.09 14.64
N TRP A 198 -5.21 -6.27 13.61
CA TRP A 198 -6.21 -5.35 13.10
C TRP A 198 -6.59 -5.71 11.67
N LEU A 199 -7.82 -6.17 11.51
CA LEU A 199 -8.44 -6.60 10.27
C LEU A 199 -9.66 -5.73 9.98
N ARG A 200 -9.91 -5.47 8.70
CA ARG A 200 -11.17 -4.93 8.20
C ARG A 200 -11.84 -5.94 7.31
N LEU A 201 -13.08 -6.28 7.65
CA LEU A 201 -13.96 -7.03 6.78
C LEU A 201 -14.60 -6.08 5.76
N PRO A 202 -14.89 -6.55 4.54
CA PRO A 202 -15.50 -5.74 3.52
C PRO A 202 -16.97 -5.47 3.87
N ALA A 203 -17.44 -4.25 3.55
CA ALA A 203 -18.85 -3.90 3.68
C ALA A 203 -19.70 -4.48 2.53
N THR A 204 -19.07 -4.84 1.41
CA THR A 204 -19.71 -5.40 0.21
C THR A 204 -18.94 -6.64 -0.29
N PRO A 205 -19.61 -7.61 -0.93
CA PRO A 205 -18.95 -8.85 -1.38
C PRO A 205 -17.80 -8.68 -2.38
N ASP A 206 -17.75 -7.55 -3.09
CA ASP A 206 -16.78 -7.30 -4.17
C ASP A 206 -15.45 -6.71 -3.67
N THR A 207 -15.32 -6.48 -2.36
CA THR A 207 -14.09 -5.95 -1.75
C THR A 207 -13.39 -7.04 -0.94
N ASP A 208 -12.06 -7.08 -1.02
CA ASP A 208 -11.27 -7.98 -0.18
C ASP A 208 -11.31 -7.53 1.29
N ALA A 209 -11.22 -8.49 2.23
CA ALA A 209 -10.83 -8.14 3.59
C ALA A 209 -9.39 -7.61 3.60
N TRP A 210 -9.06 -6.74 4.56
CA TRP A 210 -7.78 -6.06 4.60
C TRP A 210 -7.13 -6.12 5.99
N VAL A 211 -5.94 -6.69 6.08
CA VAL A 211 -5.10 -6.61 7.28
C VAL A 211 -4.39 -5.26 7.30
N PHE A 212 -4.72 -4.44 8.30
CA PHE A 212 -4.05 -3.16 8.53
C PHE A 212 -2.81 -3.30 9.39
N PHE A 213 -2.87 -4.17 10.40
CA PHE A 213 -1.78 -4.32 11.35
C PHE A 213 -1.68 -5.74 11.90
N VAL A 214 -0.44 -6.22 12.01
CA VAL A 214 -0.06 -7.46 12.70
C VAL A 214 1.24 -7.18 13.42
N ASP A 215 1.26 -7.44 14.72
CA ASP A 215 2.49 -7.38 15.49
C ASP A 215 2.59 -8.49 16.52
N VAL A 216 3.83 -8.87 16.77
CA VAL A 216 4.24 -9.74 17.86
C VAL A 216 5.26 -8.94 18.66
N PRO A 217 5.02 -8.67 19.96
CA PRO A 217 5.98 -8.01 20.83
C PRO A 217 7.33 -8.72 20.80
N GLU A 218 8.42 -7.95 20.97
CA GLU A 218 9.77 -8.44 20.73
C GLU A 218 10.11 -9.71 21.51
N ASP A 219 9.70 -9.78 22.78
CA ASP A 219 9.91 -10.92 23.69
C ASP A 219 9.18 -12.19 23.25
N HIS A 220 8.22 -12.10 22.33
CA HIS A 220 7.43 -13.21 21.83
C HIS A 220 7.77 -13.58 20.37
N ARG A 221 8.71 -12.89 19.72
CA ARG A 221 9.10 -13.17 18.32
C ARG A 221 9.84 -14.49 18.17
N GLY A 222 9.84 -15.04 16.95
CA GLY A 222 10.52 -16.30 16.64
C GLY A 222 9.74 -17.58 16.97
N HIS A 223 8.60 -17.48 17.66
CA HIS A 223 7.77 -18.62 18.09
C HIS A 223 6.58 -18.92 17.15
N GLY A 224 6.53 -18.27 15.98
CA GLY A 224 5.47 -18.50 15.00
C GLY A 224 4.16 -17.74 15.24
N HIS A 225 4.07 -16.86 16.25
CA HIS A 225 2.84 -16.11 16.55
C HIS A 225 2.35 -15.22 15.40
N GLY A 226 3.24 -14.67 14.56
CA GLY A 226 2.84 -13.94 13.36
C GLY A 226 2.07 -14.82 12.37
N ARG A 227 2.46 -16.09 12.24
CA ARG A 227 1.71 -17.07 11.43
C ARG A 227 0.35 -17.35 12.05
N THR A 228 0.30 -17.54 13.36
CA THR A 228 -0.95 -17.75 14.10
C THR A 228 -1.92 -16.57 13.93
N LEU A 229 -1.43 -15.33 14.02
CA LEU A 229 -2.23 -14.12 13.80
C LEU A 229 -2.80 -14.04 12.37
N MET A 230 -2.01 -14.41 11.36
CA MET A 230 -2.51 -14.46 9.99
C MET A 230 -3.53 -15.57 9.77
N HIS A 231 -3.34 -16.76 10.35
CA HIS A 231 -4.37 -17.81 10.31
C HIS A 231 -5.64 -17.40 11.05
N LEU A 232 -5.52 -16.67 12.17
CA LEU A 232 -6.66 -16.04 12.82
C LEU A 232 -7.38 -15.06 11.89
N ALA A 233 -6.66 -14.20 11.17
CA ALA A 233 -7.26 -13.29 10.20
C ALA A 233 -8.01 -14.04 9.08
N GLU A 234 -7.44 -15.13 8.55
CA GLU A 234 -8.08 -15.99 7.56
C GLU A 234 -9.38 -16.62 8.11
N ARG A 235 -9.38 -17.06 9.37
CA ARG A 235 -10.57 -17.60 10.05
C ARG A 235 -11.68 -16.54 10.18
N GLU A 236 -11.34 -15.36 10.67
CA GLU A 236 -12.30 -14.24 10.82
C GLU A 236 -12.94 -13.87 9.46
N CYS A 237 -12.15 -13.88 8.38
CA CYS A 237 -12.66 -13.67 7.02
C CYS A 237 -13.65 -14.76 6.60
N LEU A 238 -13.30 -16.03 6.76
CA LEU A 238 -14.16 -17.15 6.35
C LEU A 238 -15.44 -17.23 7.20
N THR A 239 -15.38 -16.95 8.49
CA THR A 239 -16.57 -16.83 9.35
C THR A 239 -17.52 -15.73 8.87
N ALA A 240 -16.98 -14.65 8.31
CA ALA A 240 -17.74 -13.58 7.68
C ALA A 240 -18.16 -13.86 6.23
N GLY A 241 -17.88 -15.05 5.70
CA GLY A 241 -18.19 -15.42 4.30
C GLY A 241 -17.25 -14.80 3.26
N VAL A 242 -16.13 -14.23 3.68
CA VAL A 242 -15.14 -13.56 2.82
C VAL A 242 -14.06 -14.55 2.40
N ARG A 243 -13.80 -14.62 1.10
CA ARG A 243 -12.88 -15.62 0.52
C ARG A 243 -11.53 -15.06 0.11
N SER A 244 -11.27 -13.78 0.38
CA SER A 244 -10.01 -13.14 0.01
C SER A 244 -9.52 -12.21 1.10
N LEU A 245 -8.21 -12.23 1.30
CA LEU A 245 -7.53 -11.40 2.28
C LEU A 245 -6.35 -10.70 1.63
N ALA A 246 -6.30 -9.38 1.78
CA ALA A 246 -5.24 -8.52 1.28
C ALA A 246 -4.54 -7.81 2.43
N LEU A 247 -3.31 -7.37 2.18
CA LEU A 247 -2.48 -6.65 3.14
C LEU A 247 -1.48 -5.75 2.42
N ASN A 248 -0.80 -4.92 3.20
CA ASN A 248 0.37 -4.18 2.75
C ASN A 248 1.60 -4.54 3.58
N VAL A 249 2.76 -4.59 2.94
CA VAL A 249 4.04 -4.73 3.63
C VAL A 249 5.06 -3.75 3.08
N PHE A 250 5.73 -3.04 3.98
CA PHE A 250 6.83 -2.15 3.65
C PHE A 250 8.07 -2.94 3.24
N THR A 251 8.78 -2.43 2.23
CA THR A 251 10.01 -3.05 1.75
C THR A 251 11.07 -3.04 2.85
N GLY A 252 11.73 -4.17 3.07
CA GLY A 252 12.74 -4.32 4.13
C GLY A 252 12.19 -4.83 5.46
N ASN A 253 10.87 -5.03 5.59
CA ASN A 253 10.32 -5.88 6.64
C ASN A 253 10.44 -7.36 6.25
N THR A 254 11.68 -7.84 6.10
CA THR A 254 11.99 -9.19 5.61
C THR A 254 11.31 -10.32 6.41
N PRO A 255 11.17 -10.24 7.75
CA PRO A 255 10.41 -11.24 8.49
C PRO A 255 8.94 -11.33 8.05
N ALA A 256 8.26 -10.19 7.89
CA ALA A 256 6.86 -10.16 7.45
C ALA A 256 6.71 -10.55 5.98
N GLU A 257 7.60 -10.07 5.09
CA GLU A 257 7.61 -10.43 3.67
C GLU A 257 7.71 -11.96 3.50
N ARG A 258 8.67 -12.60 4.16
CA ARG A 258 8.84 -14.07 4.13
C ARG A 258 7.66 -14.80 4.76
N LEU A 259 7.11 -14.27 5.85
CA LEU A 259 5.92 -14.83 6.48
C LEU A 259 4.74 -14.87 5.50
N TYR A 260 4.41 -13.74 4.88
CA TYR A 260 3.27 -13.66 3.95
C TYR A 260 3.48 -14.52 2.70
N GLU A 261 4.68 -14.52 2.13
CA GLU A 261 5.03 -15.40 1.00
C GLU A 261 4.87 -16.88 1.37
N SER A 262 5.36 -17.29 2.54
CA SER A 262 5.22 -18.68 3.03
C SER A 262 3.77 -19.09 3.30
N LEU A 263 2.88 -18.12 3.51
CA LEU A 263 1.45 -18.34 3.70
C LEU A 263 0.66 -18.38 2.38
N GLY A 264 1.33 -18.15 1.25
CA GLY A 264 0.73 -18.15 -0.09
C GLY A 264 0.15 -16.80 -0.51
N TYR A 265 0.46 -15.70 0.19
CA TYR A 265 0.11 -14.36 -0.27
C TYR A 265 0.98 -14.00 -1.47
N ARG A 266 0.35 -13.48 -2.53
CA ARG A 266 1.03 -13.06 -3.75
C ARG A 266 1.00 -11.55 -3.87
N THR A 267 2.11 -10.97 -4.33
CA THR A 267 2.15 -9.54 -4.62
C THR A 267 1.19 -9.22 -5.77
N THR A 268 0.33 -8.22 -5.57
CA THR A 268 -0.62 -7.75 -6.59
C THR A 268 -0.16 -6.46 -7.25
N GLN A 269 0.51 -5.60 -6.49
CA GLN A 269 1.05 -4.33 -6.96
C GLN A 269 2.18 -3.85 -6.05
N ARG A 270 3.09 -3.08 -6.63
CA ARG A 270 4.20 -2.42 -5.94
C ARG A 270 4.04 -0.92 -6.04
N THR A 271 4.26 -0.22 -4.93
CA THR A 271 4.43 1.24 -4.96
C THR A 271 5.91 1.54 -4.95
N LEU A 272 6.37 2.22 -5.99
CA LEU A 272 7.74 2.64 -6.16
C LEU A 272 7.84 4.15 -6.08
N THR A 273 8.97 4.65 -5.61
CA THR A 273 9.22 6.07 -5.42
C THR A 273 10.57 6.47 -5.96
N LYS A 274 10.70 7.73 -6.39
CA LYS A 274 11.98 8.32 -6.80
C LYS A 274 12.04 9.78 -6.34
N PRO A 275 13.12 10.22 -5.67
CA PRO A 275 13.34 11.65 -5.42
C PRO A 275 13.46 12.42 -6.73
N LEU A 276 12.82 13.58 -6.80
CA LEU A 276 12.98 14.53 -7.89
C LEU A 276 13.95 15.61 -7.37
N LEU A 277 15.20 15.52 -7.80
CA LEU A 277 16.22 16.55 -7.56
C LEU A 277 15.88 17.83 -8.35
#